data_AF-A0A1B6GPW9-F1
#
_entry.id   AF-A0A1B6GPW9-F1
#
_cell.length_a   1.000
_cell.length_b   1.000
_cell.length_c   1.000
_cell.angle_alpha   90.00
_cell.angle_beta   90.00
_cell.angle_gamma   90.00
#
_symmetry.space_group_name_H-M   'P 1'
#
loop_
_entity.id
_entity.type
_entity.pdbx_description
1 polymer ?
#
loop_
_entity_poly.entity_id
_entity_poly.type
_entity_poly.pdbx_seq_one_letter_code
_entity_poly.pdbx_strand_id
1 'polypeptide(L)'
;MKISIIIFLFGLVVVKGDWFPGGKTDTDASDKENLKQINEIFQKIMQDYLIGGTVTLEDLYCKKQIVAGWRYNCHVKVNYVCKKPISECKGKPNRSSSCSASFWLPPGLRDKLLYFGNGKPTCYPDIY
;
A
#
# COMPACT_ATOMS: atom_id res chain seq x y z
N MET A 1 9.43 -9.90 64.77
CA MET A 1 9.76 -10.22 63.37
C MET A 1 8.92 -9.28 62.49
N LYS A 2 9.52 -8.29 61.82
CA LYS A 2 8.79 -7.29 61.01
C LYS A 2 8.71 -7.79 59.56
N ILE A 3 7.50 -8.00 59.05
CA ILE A 3 7.26 -8.36 57.65
C ILE A 3 7.10 -7.06 56.87
N SER A 4 8.06 -6.74 56.02
CA SER A 4 7.99 -5.58 55.11
C SER A 4 7.26 -5.99 53.84
N ILE A 5 6.11 -5.37 53.58
CA ILE A 5 5.34 -5.55 52.34
C ILE A 5 5.83 -4.51 51.34
N ILE A 6 6.51 -4.97 50.28
CA ILE A 6 6.92 -4.12 49.16
C ILE A 6 5.79 -4.12 48.13
N ILE A 7 5.10 -2.99 47.99
CA ILE A 7 4.06 -2.80 46.96
C ILE A 7 4.75 -2.26 45.71
N PHE A 8 4.89 -3.12 44.69
CA PHE A 8 5.27 -2.66 43.35
C PHE A 8 4.07 -2.02 42.68
N LEU A 9 4.03 -0.69 42.67
CA LEU A 9 3.14 0.07 41.79
C LEU A 9 3.68 -0.02 40.36
N PHE A 10 3.40 -1.11 39.67
CA PHE A 10 3.45 -1.10 38.22
C PHE A 10 2.37 -0.13 37.76
N GLY A 11 2.80 1.07 37.34
CA GLY A 11 1.94 1.98 36.62
C GLY A 11 1.31 1.21 35.48
N LEU A 12 0.00 1.01 35.58
CA LEU A 12 -0.79 0.43 34.51
C LEU A 12 -0.72 1.46 33.37
N VAL A 13 0.27 1.33 32.50
CA VAL A 13 0.25 2.03 31.22
C VAL A 13 -0.92 1.41 30.50
N VAL A 14 -2.07 2.06 30.60
CA VAL A 14 -3.18 1.87 29.68
C VAL A 14 -2.62 2.33 28.35
N VAL A 15 -1.96 1.43 27.64
CA VAL A 15 -1.86 1.54 26.20
C VAL A 15 -3.32 1.49 25.77
N LYS A 16 -3.91 2.65 25.50
CA LYS A 16 -5.10 2.75 24.66
C LYS A 16 -4.65 2.27 23.28
N GLY A 17 -4.44 0.97 23.16
CA GLY A 17 -4.50 0.27 21.91
C GLY A 17 -5.97 0.30 21.59
N ASP A 18 -6.36 1.21 20.71
CA ASP A 18 -7.63 1.16 20.00
C ASP A 18 -7.66 -0.15 19.18
N TRP A 19 -7.89 -1.26 19.87
CA TRP A 19 -8.13 -2.57 19.27
C TRP A 19 -9.58 -2.63 18.83
N PHE A 20 -9.93 -1.78 17.88
CA PHE A 20 -11.17 -1.87 17.13
C PHE A 20 -10.90 -2.73 15.87
N PRO A 21 -11.57 -3.87 15.68
CA PRO A 21 -11.58 -4.53 14.39
C PRO A 21 -12.30 -3.61 13.39
N GLY A 22 -11.57 -3.06 12.42
CA GLY A 22 -12.17 -2.35 11.28
C GLY A 22 -11.65 -0.95 10.97
N GLY A 23 -10.74 -0.40 11.79
CA GLY A 23 -10.09 0.88 11.49
C GLY A 23 -8.97 0.74 10.45
N LYS A 24 -8.92 1.66 9.48
CA LYS A 24 -7.74 1.84 8.63
C LYS A 24 -6.73 2.71 9.37
N THR A 25 -5.54 2.19 9.65
CA THR A 25 -4.42 2.92 10.22
C THR A 25 -3.37 3.22 9.16
N ASP A 26 -2.54 4.23 9.38
CA ASP A 26 -1.38 4.45 8.52
C ASP A 26 -0.40 3.28 8.62
N THR A 27 0.35 3.04 7.54
CA THR A 27 1.50 2.11 7.58
C THR A 27 2.67 2.73 8.33
N ASP A 28 3.51 1.88 8.92
CA ASP A 28 4.65 2.28 9.73
C ASP A 28 5.94 1.57 9.26
N ALA A 29 7.05 1.79 9.98
CA ALA A 29 8.35 1.23 9.61
C ALA A 29 8.37 -0.32 9.52
N SER A 30 7.48 -1.02 10.23
CA SER A 30 7.36 -2.48 10.15
C SER A 30 6.78 -2.96 8.82
N ASP A 31 6.08 -2.09 8.08
CA ASP A 31 5.48 -2.41 6.79
C ASP A 31 6.45 -2.25 5.61
N LYS A 32 7.71 -1.84 5.85
CA LYS A 32 8.67 -1.48 4.80
C LYS A 32 8.79 -2.52 3.67
N GLU A 33 8.91 -3.80 4.00
CA GLU A 33 9.05 -4.85 2.99
C GLU A 33 7.74 -5.08 2.23
N ASN A 34 6.60 -5.01 2.92
CA ASN A 34 5.28 -5.10 2.30
C ASN A 34 5.03 -3.92 1.35
N LEU A 35 5.41 -2.70 1.74
CA LEU A 35 5.29 -1.51 0.89
C LEU A 35 6.18 -1.61 -0.35
N LYS A 36 7.38 -2.15 -0.21
CA LYS A 36 8.28 -2.41 -1.35
C LYS A 36 7.64 -3.41 -2.33
N GLN A 37 7.15 -4.54 -1.84
CA GLN A 37 6.44 -5.53 -2.66
C GLN A 37 5.19 -4.94 -3.33
N ILE A 38 4.40 -4.14 -2.61
CA ILE A 38 3.23 -3.43 -3.15
C ILE A 38 3.65 -2.53 -4.32
N ASN A 39 4.73 -1.76 -4.16
CA ASN A 39 5.25 -0.89 -5.21
C ASN A 39 5.67 -1.69 -6.45
N GLU A 40 6.37 -2.81 -6.26
CA GLU A 40 6.78 -3.71 -7.35
C GLU A 40 5.58 -4.32 -8.09
N ILE A 41 4.56 -4.77 -7.35
CA ILE A 41 3.32 -5.30 -7.95
C ILE A 41 2.60 -4.21 -8.74
N PHE A 42 2.44 -3.00 -8.17
CA PHE A 42 1.85 -1.86 -8.88
C PHE A 42 2.62 -1.56 -10.17
N GLN A 43 3.95 -1.45 -10.10
CA GLN A 43 4.80 -1.10 -11.23
C GLN A 43 4.61 -2.11 -12.36
N LYS A 44 4.63 -3.41 -12.01
CA LYS A 44 4.41 -4.49 -12.97
C LYS A 44 3.03 -4.39 -13.63
N ILE A 45 1.96 -4.29 -12.83
CA ILE A 45 0.59 -4.23 -13.37
C ILE A 45 0.43 -3.03 -14.31
N MET A 46 0.91 -1.85 -13.91
CA MET A 46 0.77 -0.65 -14.73
C MET A 46 1.60 -0.71 -16.02
N GLN A 47 2.81 -1.27 -15.95
CA GLN A 47 3.69 -1.45 -17.09
C GLN A 47 3.14 -2.47 -18.10
N ASP A 48 2.52 -3.56 -17.64
CA ASP A 48 1.90 -4.59 -18.51
C ASP A 48 0.76 -4.02 -19.37
N TYR A 49 0.12 -2.93 -18.93
CA TYR A 49 -0.92 -2.24 -19.70
C TYR A 49 -0.39 -1.17 -20.66
N LEU A 50 0.91 -0.86 -20.63
CA LEU A 50 1.51 0.18 -21.46
C LEU A 50 2.30 -0.44 -22.62
N ILE A 51 1.91 -0.12 -23.84
CA ILE A 51 2.65 -0.52 -25.05
C ILE A 51 3.56 0.64 -25.45
N GLY A 52 4.87 0.40 -25.54
CA GLY A 52 5.81 1.36 -26.14
C GLY A 52 6.24 2.53 -25.27
N GLY A 53 6.03 2.45 -23.95
CA GLY A 53 6.44 3.48 -23.00
C GLY A 53 6.92 2.89 -21.67
N THR A 54 7.24 3.79 -20.74
CA THR A 54 7.61 3.45 -19.37
C THR A 54 6.64 4.06 -18.38
N VAL A 55 6.34 3.31 -17.33
CA VAL A 55 5.61 3.79 -16.16
C VAL A 55 6.61 4.15 -15.05
N THR A 56 6.37 5.26 -14.35
CA THR A 56 6.99 5.54 -13.05
C THR A 56 5.90 5.74 -12.00
N LEU A 57 6.20 5.35 -10.77
CA LEU A 57 5.33 5.50 -9.61
C LEU A 57 5.92 6.54 -8.67
N GLU A 58 5.05 7.41 -8.18
CA GLU A 58 5.37 8.46 -7.22
C GLU A 58 4.34 8.43 -6.08
N ASP A 59 4.73 8.94 -4.91
CA ASP A 59 3.83 9.20 -3.79
C ASP A 59 3.00 7.97 -3.34
N LEU A 60 3.63 6.79 -3.28
CA LEU A 60 2.96 5.60 -2.74
C LEU A 60 2.60 5.84 -1.28
N TYR A 61 1.30 5.81 -1.01
CA TYR A 61 0.73 5.95 0.32
C TYR A 61 -0.27 4.84 0.59
N CYS A 62 -0.14 4.16 1.73
CA CYS A 62 -0.99 3.04 2.09
C CYS A 62 -1.55 3.20 3.49
N LYS A 63 -2.80 2.75 3.66
CA LYS A 63 -3.38 2.45 4.97
C LYS A 63 -3.57 0.96 5.14
N LYS A 64 -3.22 0.42 6.30
CA LYS A 64 -3.46 -0.98 6.65
C LYS A 64 -4.69 -1.14 7.53
N GLN A 65 -5.34 -2.29 7.44
CA GLN A 65 -6.45 -2.68 8.30
C GLN A 65 -6.32 -4.15 8.65
N ILE A 66 -6.62 -4.49 9.90
CA ILE A 66 -6.65 -5.88 10.37
C ILE A 66 -7.91 -6.55 9.82
N VAL A 67 -7.72 -7.68 9.14
CA VAL A 67 -8.77 -8.59 8.68
C VAL A 67 -8.36 -10.01 9.09
N ALA A 68 -8.72 -11.05 8.33
CA ALA A 68 -7.97 -12.32 8.38
C ALA A 68 -6.58 -12.07 7.78
N GLY A 69 -5.63 -11.54 8.57
CA GLY A 69 -4.34 -11.02 8.10
C GLY A 69 -4.33 -9.50 7.97
N TRP A 70 -3.50 -8.96 7.07
CA TRP A 70 -3.40 -7.51 6.83
C TRP A 70 -3.93 -7.15 5.46
N ARG A 71 -4.80 -6.14 5.38
CA ARG A 71 -5.18 -5.54 4.10
C ARG A 71 -4.60 -4.14 3.99
N TYR A 72 -3.83 -3.91 2.93
CA TYR A 72 -3.28 -2.62 2.55
C TYR A 72 -4.18 -1.99 1.50
N ASN A 73 -4.59 -0.75 1.69
CA ASN A 73 -5.31 0.06 0.72
C ASN A 73 -4.40 1.22 0.34
N CYS A 74 -3.97 1.24 -0.92
CA CYS A 74 -2.89 2.09 -1.38
C CYS A 74 -3.34 3.02 -2.48
N HIS A 75 -2.75 4.21 -2.47
CA HIS A 75 -2.83 5.25 -3.48
C HIS A 75 -1.44 5.52 -4.01
N VAL A 76 -1.32 5.75 -5.32
CA VAL A 76 -0.05 6.03 -5.98
C VAL A 76 -0.30 6.92 -7.18
N LYS A 77 0.61 7.86 -7.43
CA LYS A 77 0.63 8.62 -8.67
C LYS A 77 1.38 7.83 -9.73
N VAL A 78 0.73 7.61 -10.86
CA VAL A 78 1.29 6.87 -11.98
C VAL A 78 1.57 7.81 -13.12
N ASN A 79 2.84 7.96 -13.48
CA ASN A 79 3.26 8.74 -14.62
C ASN A 79 3.59 7.80 -15.77
N TYR A 80 3.02 8.11 -16.94
CA TYR A 80 3.27 7.37 -18.18
C TYR A 80 4.08 8.25 -19.09
N VAL A 81 5.18 7.72 -19.60
CA VAL A 81 6.05 8.38 -20.56
C VAL A 81 6.18 7.51 -21.79
N CYS A 82 5.69 7.98 -22.95
CA CYS A 82 5.93 7.28 -24.19
C CYS A 82 7.34 7.56 -24.71
N LYS A 83 8.10 6.49 -25.02
CA LYS A 83 9.46 6.60 -25.59
C LYS A 83 9.50 6.45 -27.10
N LYS A 84 8.39 6.06 -27.71
CA LYS A 84 8.22 5.91 -29.15
C LYS A 84 7.73 7.21 -29.79
N PRO A 85 7.82 7.35 -31.13
CA PRO A 85 7.15 8.44 -31.85
C PRO A 85 5.67 8.51 -31.44
N ILE A 86 5.16 9.72 -31.23
CA ILE A 86 3.80 9.98 -30.70
C ILE A 86 2.71 9.23 -31.50
N SER A 87 2.92 9.02 -32.80
CA SER A 87 2.03 8.25 -33.69
C SER A 87 1.83 6.79 -33.25
N GLU A 88 2.78 6.18 -32.54
CA GLU A 88 2.70 4.81 -32.04
C GLU A 88 2.11 4.73 -30.61
N CYS A 89 2.03 5.87 -29.92
CA CYS A 89 1.64 5.94 -28.52
C CYS A 89 0.12 5.99 -28.32
N LYS A 90 -0.69 5.15 -28.98
CA LYS A 90 -2.19 5.05 -28.88
C LYS A 90 -2.93 6.26 -28.23
N GLY A 91 -2.65 7.48 -28.71
CA GLY A 91 -3.25 8.73 -28.22
C GLY A 91 -2.87 9.24 -26.82
N LYS A 92 -1.79 8.80 -26.16
CA LYS A 92 -1.41 9.24 -24.80
C LYS A 92 0.11 9.43 -24.65
N PRO A 93 0.65 10.61 -25.03
CA PRO A 93 2.10 10.84 -25.09
C PRO A 93 2.74 10.81 -23.70
N ASN A 94 2.33 11.73 -22.82
CA ASN A 94 2.71 11.75 -21.42
C ASN A 94 1.46 12.08 -20.60
N ARG A 95 1.22 11.35 -19.52
CA ARG A 95 0.09 11.64 -18.62
C ARG A 95 0.39 11.17 -17.21
N SER A 96 -0.28 11.79 -16.25
CA SER A 96 -0.29 11.38 -14.86
C SER A 96 -1.69 10.90 -14.48
N SER A 97 -1.77 9.94 -13.57
CA SER A 97 -3.04 9.46 -13.05
C SER A 97 -2.88 9.03 -11.61
N SER A 98 -3.81 9.44 -10.77
CA SER A 98 -3.96 8.97 -9.41
C SER A 98 -4.64 7.60 -9.43
N CYS A 99 -3.93 6.57 -8.96
CA CYS A 99 -4.40 5.19 -8.95
C CYS A 99 -4.55 4.65 -7.53
N SER A 100 -5.53 3.77 -7.32
CA SER A 100 -5.74 3.07 -6.06
C SER A 100 -5.91 1.56 -6.24
N ALA A 101 -5.42 0.80 -5.27
CA ALA A 101 -5.54 -0.64 -5.22
C ALA A 101 -5.54 -1.17 -3.79
N SER A 102 -5.98 -2.42 -3.62
CA SER A 102 -5.91 -3.15 -2.36
C SER A 102 -5.01 -4.37 -2.47
N PHE A 103 -4.28 -4.67 -1.41
CA PHE A 103 -3.42 -5.84 -1.30
C PHE A 103 -3.71 -6.55 0.02
N TRP A 104 -3.64 -7.87 0.02
CA TRP A 104 -3.92 -8.70 1.18
C TRP A 104 -2.72 -9.58 1.50
N LEU A 105 -2.26 -9.49 2.74
CA LEU A 105 -1.25 -10.37 3.31
C LEU A 105 -1.98 -11.41 4.19
N PRO A 106 -2.08 -12.67 3.75
CA PRO A 106 -2.76 -13.72 4.50
C PRO A 106 -2.04 -14.04 5.81
N PRO A 107 -2.77 -14.50 6.84
CA PRO A 107 -2.15 -14.94 8.08
C PRO A 107 -1.27 -16.17 7.80
N GLY A 108 -0.08 -16.21 8.42
CA GLY A 108 0.86 -17.32 8.29
C GLY A 108 1.72 -17.33 7.02
N LEU A 109 1.34 -16.56 5.98
CA LEU A 109 2.21 -16.30 4.85
C LEU A 109 3.00 -15.04 5.13
N ARG A 110 4.19 -15.20 5.74
CA ARG A 110 5.19 -14.14 5.72
C ARG A 110 5.57 -13.95 4.25
N ASP A 111 5.38 -12.75 3.73
CA ASP A 111 6.03 -12.27 2.49
C ASP A 111 5.33 -12.54 1.15
N LYS A 112 4.08 -13.04 1.10
CA LYS A 112 3.32 -13.14 -0.17
C LYS A 112 2.05 -12.30 -0.16
N LEU A 113 2.19 -11.04 -0.56
CA LEU A 113 1.06 -10.14 -0.80
C LEU A 113 0.26 -10.59 -2.04
N LEU A 114 -1.06 -10.60 -1.87
CA LEU A 114 -2.02 -10.90 -2.93
C LEU A 114 -2.71 -9.61 -3.35
N TYR A 115 -2.73 -9.34 -4.66
CA TYR A 115 -3.50 -8.23 -5.21
C TYR A 115 -5.00 -8.52 -5.08
N PHE A 116 -5.75 -7.58 -4.49
CA PHE A 116 -7.18 -7.69 -4.25
C PHE A 116 -7.93 -6.88 -5.32
N GLY A 117 -8.19 -7.50 -6.47
CA GLY A 117 -8.97 -6.92 -7.57
C GLY A 117 -8.99 -7.76 -8.85
N ASN A 118 -10.01 -7.59 -9.69
CA ASN A 118 -10.16 -8.29 -10.97
C ASN A 118 -9.46 -7.52 -12.11
N GLY A 119 -8.14 -7.41 -12.06
CA GLY A 119 -7.35 -6.81 -13.15
C GLY A 119 -6.55 -5.58 -12.71
N LYS A 120 -6.96 -4.38 -13.15
CA LYS A 120 -6.15 -3.14 -13.04
C LYS A 120 -6.50 -2.34 -11.78
N PRO A 121 -5.54 -1.56 -11.25
CA PRO A 121 -5.84 -0.53 -10.27
C PRO A 121 -6.89 0.46 -10.81
N THR A 122 -7.69 1.01 -9.91
CA THR A 122 -8.65 2.06 -10.27
C THR A 122 -7.89 3.37 -10.43
N CYS A 123 -7.84 3.91 -11.65
CA CYS A 123 -7.06 5.10 -11.97
C CYS A 123 -7.96 6.22 -12.50
N TYR A 124 -7.74 7.43 -12.00
CA TYR A 124 -8.38 8.65 -12.48
C TYR A 124 -7.31 9.54 -13.13
N PRO A 125 -7.59 10.15 -14.29
CA PRO A 125 -6.67 11.15 -14.86
C PRO A 125 -6.48 12.28 -13.85
N ASP A 126 -5.25 12.78 -13.72
CA ASP A 126 -5.04 14.03 -12.99
C ASP A 126 -5.61 15.15 -13.89
N ILE A 127 -6.81 15.63 -13.56
CA ILE A 127 -7.46 16.73 -14.27
C ILE A 127 -6.88 18.02 -13.69
N TYR A 128 -6.11 18.74 -14.51
CA TYR A 128 -5.68 20.12 -14.25
C TYR A 128 -6.60 21.08 -14.99
#